data_AF-A0A812ZTC1-F1
#
_entry.id   AF-A0A812ZTC1-F1
#
_cell.length_a   1.000
_cell.length_b   1.000
_cell.length_c   1.000
_cell.angle_alpha   90.00
_cell.angle_beta   90.00
_cell.angle_gamma   90.00
#
_symmetry.space_group_name_H-M   'P 1'
#
loop_
_entity.id
_entity.type
_entity.pdbx_description
1 polymer ?
#
loop_
_entity_poly.entity_id
_entity_poly.type
_entity_poly.pdbx_seq_one_letter_code
_entity_poly.pdbx_strand_id
1 'polypeptide(L)'
;TCFTDSCVFHVLKSGRPVQKSMRQLKEGDMLHTGSPVREEQFRRVTRIWQCPTLGESATVEVIPGCRLTTGHPVKMGGTWRRPESCGEVELTHERQVYTIELEGHVDTVLVGRSMQEAVVVAALGVYCGESFGWNLFTRKTRPCEQPNCAKCAVAVVPSLDFRNVTSDMMAVRYPPY
;
A
#
# COMPACT_ATOMS: atom_id res chain seq x y z
N THR A 1 2.55 -3.79 8.21
CA THR A 1 2.03 -2.42 8.42
C THR A 1 1.21 -2.05 7.20
N CYS A 2 -0.07 -1.73 7.38
CA CYS A 2 -1.11 -2.11 6.44
C CYS A 2 -2.31 -1.13 6.44
N PHE A 3 -3.19 -1.25 5.46
CA PHE A 3 -4.51 -0.60 5.36
C PHE A 3 -5.52 -1.27 6.31
N THR A 4 -6.49 -0.53 6.85
CA THR A 4 -7.62 -1.13 7.58
C THR A 4 -8.84 -1.35 6.68
N ASP A 5 -9.87 -2.01 7.22
CA ASP A 5 -11.13 -2.26 6.52
C ASP A 5 -11.85 -0.98 6.03
N SER A 6 -11.63 0.14 6.71
CA SER A 6 -12.31 1.42 6.46
C SER A 6 -11.63 2.28 5.38
N CYS A 7 -10.47 1.88 4.88
CA CYS A 7 -9.83 2.55 3.75
C CYS A 7 -10.72 2.56 2.51
N VAL A 8 -10.87 3.73 1.89
CA VAL A 8 -11.65 3.94 0.67
C VAL A 8 -10.70 4.23 -0.49
N PHE A 9 -10.81 3.41 -1.52
CA PHE A 9 -9.99 3.48 -2.73
C PHE A 9 -10.81 4.00 -3.91
N HIS A 10 -10.13 4.67 -4.83
CA HIS A 10 -10.69 5.10 -6.10
C HIS A 10 -10.32 4.11 -7.20
N VAL A 11 -11.32 3.48 -7.81
CA VAL A 11 -11.15 2.40 -8.79
C VAL A 11 -11.69 2.85 -10.14
N LEU A 12 -10.95 2.62 -11.23
CA LEU A 12 -11.45 2.82 -12.58
C LEU A 12 -12.34 1.64 -12.97
N LYS A 13 -13.63 1.90 -13.21
CA LYS A 13 -14.60 0.91 -13.69
C LYS A 13 -15.36 1.48 -14.89
N SER A 14 -15.29 0.79 -16.03
CA SER A 14 -15.97 1.21 -17.27
C SER A 14 -15.66 2.67 -17.65
N GLY A 15 -14.40 3.10 -17.50
CA GLY A 15 -13.94 4.45 -17.83
C GLY A 15 -14.32 5.53 -16.80
N ARG A 16 -14.90 5.18 -15.65
CA ARG A 16 -15.26 6.15 -14.60
C ARG A 16 -14.66 5.75 -13.24
N PRO A 17 -14.21 6.72 -12.43
CA PRO A 17 -13.84 6.46 -11.04
C PRO A 17 -15.06 6.05 -10.22
N VAL A 18 -14.95 4.96 -9.47
CA VAL A 18 -15.91 4.52 -8.45
C VAL A 18 -15.17 4.30 -7.14
N GLN A 19 -15.88 4.44 -6.02
CA GLN A 19 -15.30 4.18 -4.71
C GLN A 19 -15.53 2.73 -4.29
N LYS A 20 -14.52 2.17 -3.63
CA LYS A 20 -14.61 0.88 -2.95
C LYS A 20 -13.94 0.95 -1.60
N SER A 21 -14.54 0.36 -0.58
CA SER A 21 -13.80 0.11 0.66
C SER A 21 -12.78 -1.02 0.46
N MET A 22 -11.82 -1.14 1.39
CA MET A 22 -10.84 -2.24 1.40
C MET A 22 -11.50 -3.61 1.29
N ARG A 23 -12.62 -3.83 2.00
CA ARG A 23 -13.40 -5.09 1.94
C ARG A 23 -14.02 -5.39 0.57
N GLN A 24 -14.30 -4.36 -0.22
CA GLN A 24 -14.92 -4.50 -1.54
C GLN A 24 -13.88 -4.61 -2.66
N LEU A 25 -12.63 -4.26 -2.37
CA LEU A 25 -11.52 -4.32 -3.31
C LEU A 25 -11.19 -5.78 -3.64
N LYS A 26 -10.85 -6.03 -4.91
CA LYS A 26 -10.49 -7.37 -5.42
C LYS A 26 -9.24 -7.30 -6.28
N GLU A 27 -8.52 -8.42 -6.35
CA GLU A 27 -7.51 -8.61 -7.39
C GLU A 27 -8.14 -8.37 -8.77
N GLY A 28 -7.42 -7.67 -9.64
CA GLY A 28 -7.89 -7.24 -10.95
C GLY A 28 -8.52 -5.84 -10.99
N ASP A 29 -8.90 -5.25 -9.86
CA ASP A 29 -9.37 -3.87 -9.80
C ASP A 29 -8.27 -2.88 -10.25
N MET A 30 -8.65 -1.83 -10.98
CA MET A 30 -7.73 -0.78 -11.44
C MET A 30 -7.72 0.39 -10.45
N LEU A 31 -6.76 0.45 -9.54
CA LEU A 31 -6.67 1.49 -8.53
C LEU A 31 -6.05 2.77 -9.07
N HIS A 32 -6.58 3.92 -8.64
CA HIS A 32 -5.93 5.20 -8.84
C HIS A 32 -4.65 5.26 -8.00
N THR A 33 -3.52 5.60 -8.60
CA THR A 33 -2.21 5.57 -7.93
C THR A 33 -1.83 6.88 -7.25
N GLY A 34 -2.45 7.98 -7.71
CA GLY A 34 -2.09 9.33 -7.32
C GLY A 34 -0.89 9.90 -8.10
N SER A 35 -0.38 9.18 -9.11
CA SER A 35 0.65 9.72 -10.00
C SER A 35 0.09 10.88 -10.85
N PRO A 36 0.85 11.97 -11.06
CA PRO A 36 0.48 13.04 -11.98
C PRO A 36 0.67 12.63 -13.46
N VAL A 37 1.40 11.54 -13.73
CA VAL A 37 1.65 11.03 -15.07
C VAL A 37 0.44 10.23 -15.54
N ARG A 38 -0.16 10.62 -16.67
CA ARG A 38 -1.43 10.08 -17.18
C ARG A 38 -1.39 8.55 -17.33
N GLU A 39 -0.30 8.02 -17.85
CA GLU A 39 -0.06 6.60 -18.10
C GLU A 39 0.16 5.80 -16.80
N GLU A 40 0.34 6.49 -15.67
CA GLU A 40 0.57 5.93 -14.36
C GLU A 40 -0.61 6.08 -13.42
N GLN A 41 -1.64 6.84 -13.80
CA GLN A 41 -2.78 7.16 -12.96
C GLN A 41 -3.50 5.93 -12.44
N PHE A 42 -3.49 4.83 -13.17
CA PHE A 42 -4.15 3.59 -12.77
C PHE A 42 -3.25 2.37 -12.90
N ARG A 43 -3.32 1.48 -11.91
CA ARG A 43 -2.65 0.18 -11.92
C ARG A 43 -3.58 -0.90 -11.42
N ARG A 44 -3.49 -2.08 -12.03
CA ARG A 44 -4.20 -3.27 -11.58
C ARG A 44 -3.65 -3.76 -10.25
N VAL A 45 -4.57 -4.12 -9.35
CA VAL A 45 -4.25 -4.91 -8.15
C VAL A 45 -3.88 -6.32 -8.59
N THR A 46 -2.64 -6.72 -8.36
CA THR A 46 -2.17 -8.07 -8.67
C THR A 46 -2.35 -9.03 -7.51
N ARG A 47 -2.34 -8.50 -6.27
CA ARG A 47 -2.55 -9.27 -5.06
C ARG A 47 -3.09 -8.44 -3.91
N ILE A 48 -3.95 -9.04 -3.09
CA ILE A 48 -4.37 -8.48 -1.81
C ILE A 48 -4.01 -9.47 -0.70
N TRP A 49 -3.14 -9.05 0.20
CA TRP A 49 -2.76 -9.83 1.37
C TRP A 49 -3.62 -9.44 2.55
N GLN A 50 -4.28 -10.42 3.16
CA GLN A 50 -4.98 -10.27 4.43
C GLN A 50 -4.01 -10.71 5.53
N CYS A 51 -3.59 -9.77 6.37
CA CYS A 51 -2.64 -9.98 7.46
C CYS A 51 -3.44 -10.04 8.77
N PRO A 52 -3.66 -11.23 9.36
CA PRO A 52 -4.37 -11.35 10.62
C PRO A 52 -3.66 -10.58 11.73
N THR A 53 -4.44 -9.97 12.62
CA THR A 53 -3.95 -9.23 13.78
C THR A 53 -4.30 -9.99 15.05
N LEU A 54 -3.33 -10.10 15.96
CA LEU A 54 -3.52 -10.73 17.27
C LEU A 54 -3.81 -9.64 18.30
N GLY A 55 -5.08 -9.30 18.49
CA GLY A 55 -5.50 -8.29 19.46
C GLY A 55 -5.66 -6.89 18.88
N GLU A 56 -5.28 -5.87 19.66
CA GLU A 56 -5.39 -4.47 19.24
C GLU A 56 -4.29 -4.07 18.26
N SER A 57 -4.64 -3.19 17.33
CA SER A 57 -3.73 -2.57 16.38
C SER A 57 -3.66 -1.07 16.64
N ALA A 58 -2.45 -0.51 16.69
CA ALA A 58 -2.26 0.93 16.70
C ALA A 58 -2.54 1.49 15.30
N THR A 59 -3.58 2.31 15.18
CA THR A 59 -4.05 2.88 13.91
C THR A 59 -4.21 4.39 14.00
N VAL A 60 -4.20 5.05 12.86
CA VAL A 60 -4.40 6.50 12.73
C VAL A 60 -5.32 6.76 11.55
N GLU A 61 -6.37 7.54 11.76
CA GLU A 61 -7.15 8.12 10.65
C GLU A 61 -6.44 9.39 10.18
N VAL A 62 -5.80 9.32 9.02
CA VAL A 62 -5.03 10.43 8.46
C VAL A 62 -5.95 11.47 7.84
N ILE A 63 -7.01 11.00 7.18
CA ILE A 63 -8.13 11.76 6.63
C ILE A 63 -9.38 10.86 6.61
N PRO A 64 -10.60 11.38 6.45
CA PRO A 64 -11.80 10.56 6.33
C PRO A 64 -11.66 9.48 5.24
N GLY A 65 -11.82 8.21 5.63
CA GLY A 65 -11.68 7.07 4.72
C GLY A 65 -10.24 6.65 4.43
N CYS A 66 -9.26 7.12 5.19
CA CYS A 66 -7.88 6.63 5.15
C CYS A 66 -7.39 6.38 6.59
N ARG A 67 -7.58 5.13 7.06
CA ARG A 67 -7.09 4.68 8.36
C ARG A 67 -6.02 3.62 8.18
N LEU A 68 -4.85 3.86 8.77
CA LEU A 68 -3.64 3.07 8.54
C LEU A 68 -3.06 2.62 9.87
N THR A 69 -2.37 1.48 9.90
CA THR A 69 -1.55 1.12 11.07
C THR A 69 -0.35 2.06 11.20
N THR A 70 0.13 2.33 12.41
CA THR A 70 1.32 3.17 12.66
C THR A 70 2.54 2.70 11.87
N GLY A 71 3.33 3.64 11.36
CA GLY A 71 4.50 3.36 10.50
C GLY A 71 4.21 3.07 9.02
N HIS A 72 2.95 2.95 8.59
CA HIS A 72 2.61 2.75 7.16
C HIS A 72 2.79 4.05 6.35
N PRO A 73 3.69 4.14 5.36
CA PRO A 73 4.02 5.41 4.73
C PRO A 73 2.84 6.08 4.00
N VAL A 74 2.64 7.37 4.26
CA VAL A 74 1.67 8.23 3.57
C VAL A 74 2.36 9.49 3.06
N LYS A 75 2.02 9.96 1.87
CA LYS A 75 2.58 11.16 1.26
C LYS A 75 1.62 12.33 1.39
N MET A 76 1.99 13.33 2.17
CA MET A 76 1.22 14.55 2.41
C MET A 76 2.07 15.79 2.16
N GLY A 77 1.55 16.74 1.38
CA GLY A 77 2.30 17.94 0.99
C GLY A 77 3.58 17.61 0.22
N GLY A 78 3.58 16.54 -0.58
CA GLY A 78 4.75 16.10 -1.36
C GLY A 78 5.77 15.25 -0.62
N THR A 79 5.65 15.08 0.71
CA THR A 79 6.65 14.39 1.54
C THR A 79 6.07 13.12 2.17
N TRP A 80 6.87 12.06 2.22
CA TRP A 80 6.54 10.83 2.95
C TRP A 80 6.57 11.06 4.47
N ARG A 81 5.51 10.64 5.14
CA ARG A 81 5.30 10.78 6.59
C ARG A 81 4.80 9.47 7.17
N ARG A 82 4.97 9.30 8.48
CA ARG A 82 4.34 8.22 9.22
C ARG A 82 2.94 8.67 9.68
N PRO A 83 1.92 7.78 9.69
CA PRO A 83 0.55 8.17 10.02
C PRO A 83 0.45 8.82 11.41
N GLU A 84 1.21 8.33 12.39
CA GLU A 84 1.25 8.86 13.77
C GLU A 84 1.79 10.29 13.88
N SER A 85 2.35 10.85 12.80
CA SER A 85 2.74 12.26 12.72
C SER A 85 1.66 13.16 12.09
N CYS A 86 0.54 12.57 11.66
CA CYS A 86 -0.51 13.23 10.90
C CYS A 86 -1.88 13.22 11.61
N GLY A 87 -2.03 12.44 12.69
CA GLY A 87 -3.27 12.32 13.44
C GLY A 87 -3.06 11.62 14.78
N GLU A 88 -4.15 11.42 15.52
CA GLU A 88 -4.12 10.73 16.80
C GLU A 88 -4.01 9.21 16.64
N VAL A 89 -3.21 8.58 17.50
CA VAL A 89 -3.05 7.13 17.53
C VAL A 89 -4.16 6.53 18.37
N GLU A 90 -4.92 5.63 17.76
CA GLU A 90 -6.01 4.88 18.40
C GLU A 90 -5.69 3.38 18.38
N LEU A 91 -5.99 2.71 19.50
CA LEU A 91 -5.98 1.26 19.57
C LEU A 91 -7.33 0.74 19.06
N THR A 92 -7.29 -0.06 18.00
CA THR A 92 -8.49 -0.59 17.35
C THR A 92 -8.44 -2.11 17.26
N HIS A 93 -9.60 -2.75 17.40
CA HIS A 93 -9.76 -4.19 17.23
C HIS A 93 -9.98 -4.57 15.77
N GLU A 94 -8.97 -4.34 14.95
CA GLU A 94 -8.95 -4.89 13.59
C GLU A 94 -8.83 -6.41 13.68
N ARG A 95 -9.62 -7.15 12.89
CA ARG A 95 -9.45 -8.62 12.76
C ARG A 95 -8.29 -8.97 11.84
N GLN A 96 -8.07 -8.09 10.87
CA GLN A 96 -7.01 -8.18 9.89
C GLN A 96 -6.76 -6.80 9.31
N VAL A 97 -5.55 -6.62 8.83
CA VAL A 97 -5.13 -5.46 8.07
C VAL A 97 -4.61 -5.91 6.71
N TYR A 98 -4.55 -5.01 5.74
CA TYR A 98 -4.35 -5.40 4.35
C TYR A 98 -3.09 -4.79 3.76
N THR A 99 -2.48 -5.52 2.87
CA THR A 99 -1.38 -5.03 2.04
C THR A 99 -1.71 -5.29 0.59
N ILE A 100 -1.51 -4.29 -0.27
CA ILE A 100 -1.88 -4.34 -1.69
C ILE A 100 -0.60 -4.40 -2.53
N GLU A 101 -0.58 -5.29 -3.53
CA GLU A 101 0.44 -5.31 -4.58
C GLU A 101 -0.19 -4.86 -5.90
N LEU A 102 0.49 -3.95 -6.60
CA LEU A 102 0.08 -3.44 -7.91
C LEU A 102 0.91 -4.04 -9.04
N GLU A 103 0.43 -3.95 -10.28
CA GLU A 103 1.23 -4.26 -11.46
C GLU A 103 2.28 -3.17 -11.74
N GLY A 104 3.34 -3.52 -12.48
CA GLY A 104 4.36 -2.54 -12.90
C GLY A 104 5.23 -2.04 -11.74
N HIS A 105 5.57 -0.74 -11.77
CA HIS A 105 6.48 -0.08 -10.82
C HIS A 105 5.90 1.17 -10.16
N VAL A 106 4.59 1.40 -10.34
CA VAL A 106 3.89 2.51 -9.68
C VAL A 106 3.20 1.90 -8.47
N ASP A 107 3.90 1.91 -7.35
CA ASP A 107 3.54 1.13 -6.18
C ASP A 107 2.72 1.98 -5.17
N THR A 108 2.10 3.08 -5.59
CA THR A 108 1.29 3.93 -4.70
C THR A 108 -0.20 3.82 -5.02
N VAL A 109 -1.04 4.13 -4.03
CA VAL A 109 -2.51 4.17 -4.16
C VAL A 109 -3.07 5.46 -3.58
N LEU A 110 -4.12 6.00 -4.21
CA LEU A 110 -4.85 7.16 -3.73
C LEU A 110 -6.00 6.70 -2.83
N VAL A 111 -6.02 7.15 -1.56
CA VAL A 111 -6.94 6.68 -0.52
C VAL A 111 -7.64 7.86 0.15
N GLY A 112 -8.96 7.79 0.30
CA GLY A 112 -9.79 8.81 0.94
C GLY A 112 -11.25 8.74 0.52
N ARG A 113 -12.14 9.33 1.32
CA ARG A 113 -13.59 9.41 1.02
C ARG A 113 -13.89 10.37 -0.13
N SER A 114 -13.02 11.32 -0.43
CA SER A 114 -13.17 12.29 -1.52
C SER A 114 -11.89 12.30 -2.35
N MET A 115 -12.02 12.35 -3.68
CA MET A 115 -10.85 12.36 -4.57
C MET A 115 -10.02 13.64 -4.43
N GLN A 116 -10.67 14.75 -4.06
CA GLN A 116 -10.03 16.05 -3.86
C GLN A 116 -9.19 16.10 -2.58
N GLU A 117 -9.56 15.32 -1.57
CA GLU A 117 -8.90 15.29 -0.26
C GLU A 117 -8.03 14.04 -0.08
N ALA A 118 -8.12 13.07 -1.00
CA ALA A 118 -7.43 11.81 -0.90
C ALA A 118 -5.90 11.99 -0.85
N VAL A 119 -5.25 11.11 -0.10
CA VAL A 119 -3.80 11.11 0.10
C VAL A 119 -3.17 9.94 -0.64
N VAL A 120 -1.92 10.11 -1.05
CA VAL A 120 -1.14 9.05 -1.66
C VAL A 120 -0.54 8.17 -0.56
N VAL A 121 -0.78 6.88 -0.62
CA VAL A 121 -0.35 5.89 0.37
C VAL A 121 0.52 4.85 -0.31
N ALA A 122 1.54 4.35 0.40
CA ALA A 122 2.41 3.32 -0.13
C ALA A 122 1.69 1.97 -0.25
N ALA A 123 1.82 1.31 -1.39
CA ALA A 123 1.54 -0.12 -1.55
C ALA A 123 2.87 -0.90 -1.55
N LEU A 124 2.82 -2.23 -1.75
CA LEU A 124 4.03 -3.04 -1.81
C LEU A 124 4.95 -2.63 -2.95
N GLY A 125 6.23 -2.51 -2.63
CA GLY A 125 7.29 -2.16 -3.58
C GLY A 125 7.76 -0.71 -3.47
N VAL A 126 6.99 0.20 -2.87
CA VAL A 126 7.44 1.61 -2.80
C VAL A 126 8.64 1.75 -1.89
N TYR A 127 9.69 2.37 -2.42
CA TYR A 127 10.73 2.94 -1.60
C TYR A 127 10.36 4.36 -1.14
N CYS A 128 10.17 4.54 0.17
CA CYS A 128 9.71 5.80 0.77
C CYS A 128 10.85 6.64 1.41
N GLY A 129 12.10 6.22 1.25
CA GLY A 129 13.27 6.84 1.90
C GLY A 129 13.80 6.04 3.09
N GLU A 130 15.00 6.37 3.53
CA GLU A 130 15.74 5.62 4.56
C GLU A 130 15.01 5.56 5.91
N SER A 131 14.24 6.61 6.24
CA SER A 131 13.47 6.72 7.49
C SER A 131 12.35 5.69 7.64
N PHE A 132 11.95 5.02 6.55
CA PHE A 132 10.94 3.95 6.53
C PHE A 132 11.54 2.55 6.42
N GLY A 133 12.82 2.44 6.10
CA GLY A 133 13.53 1.17 6.02
C GLY A 133 13.35 0.42 4.69
N TRP A 134 14.21 -0.59 4.52
CA TRP A 134 14.39 -1.34 3.28
C TRP A 134 14.17 -2.82 3.61
N ASN A 135 12.97 -3.16 4.04
CA ASN A 135 12.59 -4.52 4.46
C ASN A 135 11.69 -5.18 3.39
N LEU A 136 11.05 -6.30 3.72
CA LEU A 136 10.20 -7.04 2.78
C LEU A 136 9.07 -6.20 2.15
N PHE A 137 8.63 -5.09 2.75
CA PHE A 137 7.55 -4.26 2.20
C PHE A 137 7.99 -3.43 0.98
N THR A 138 9.30 -3.30 0.73
CA THR A 138 9.85 -2.74 -0.52
C THR A 138 10.06 -3.81 -1.60
N ARG A 139 9.43 -4.97 -1.45
CA ARG A 139 9.50 -6.10 -2.38
C ARG A 139 8.15 -6.45 -2.96
N LYS A 140 8.20 -7.11 -4.12
CA LYS A 140 7.05 -7.57 -4.87
C LYS A 140 7.11 -9.08 -5.03
N THR A 141 5.98 -9.70 -5.27
CA THR A 141 5.91 -11.15 -5.53
C THR A 141 5.73 -11.47 -7.01
N ARG A 142 5.42 -10.46 -7.84
CA ARG A 142 5.28 -10.62 -9.29
C ARG A 142 6.16 -9.62 -10.06
N PRO A 143 6.79 -10.04 -11.17
CA PRO A 143 7.46 -9.13 -12.08
C PRO A 143 6.46 -8.27 -12.86
N CYS A 144 6.94 -7.18 -13.45
CA CYS A 144 6.19 -6.42 -14.44
C CYS A 144 6.16 -7.15 -15.79
N GLU A 145 5.38 -6.64 -16.74
CA GLU A 145 5.21 -7.24 -18.06
C GLU A 145 6.44 -7.07 -18.97
N GLN A 146 7.42 -6.25 -18.57
CA GLN A 146 8.63 -6.05 -19.36
C GLN A 146 9.58 -7.25 -19.21
N PRO A 147 9.92 -7.95 -20.31
CA PRO A 147 10.90 -9.03 -20.25
C PRO A 147 12.26 -8.48 -19.83
N ASN A 148 12.99 -9.22 -18.99
CA ASN A 148 14.32 -8.86 -18.51
C ASN A 148 14.38 -7.50 -17.78
N CYS A 149 13.31 -7.09 -17.09
CA CYS A 149 13.30 -5.86 -16.32
C CYS A 149 14.33 -5.88 -15.17
N ALA A 150 15.35 -5.01 -15.25
CA ALA A 150 16.41 -4.91 -14.25
C ALA A 150 15.89 -4.60 -12.83
N LYS A 151 14.85 -3.75 -12.71
CA LYS A 151 14.20 -3.46 -11.43
C LYS A 151 13.55 -4.71 -10.84
N CYS A 152 12.85 -5.50 -11.67
CA CYS A 152 12.22 -6.73 -11.21
C CYS A 152 13.24 -7.78 -10.76
N ALA A 153 14.42 -7.85 -11.41
CA ALA A 153 15.48 -8.77 -11.04
C ALA A 153 15.98 -8.57 -9.58
N VAL A 154 15.79 -7.37 -9.02
CA VAL A 154 16.17 -7.04 -7.63
C VAL A 154 14.96 -6.98 -6.69
N ALA A 155 13.83 -6.46 -7.17
CA ALA A 155 12.65 -6.18 -6.35
C ALA A 155 11.73 -7.39 -6.11
N VAL A 156 11.77 -8.39 -7.00
CA VAL A 156 10.82 -9.50 -6.97
C VAL A 156 11.38 -10.67 -6.15
N VAL A 157 10.63 -11.06 -5.13
CA VAL A 157 10.91 -12.23 -4.31
C VAL A 157 9.63 -13.09 -4.27
N PRO A 158 9.47 -14.05 -5.22
CA PRO A 158 8.21 -14.77 -5.41
C PRO A 158 7.74 -15.59 -4.21
N SER A 159 8.67 -15.97 -3.33
CA SER A 159 8.41 -16.77 -2.13
C SER A 159 7.91 -15.97 -0.93
N LEU A 160 7.84 -14.63 -1.01
CA LEU A 160 7.32 -13.84 0.10
C LEU A 160 5.82 -14.08 0.31
N ASP A 161 5.46 -14.22 1.59
CA ASP A 161 4.08 -14.32 2.05
C ASP A 161 3.84 -13.28 3.15
N PHE A 162 3.00 -12.29 2.85
CA PHE A 162 2.73 -11.19 3.77
C PHE A 162 1.63 -11.51 4.78
N ARG A 163 1.02 -12.69 4.74
CA ARG A 163 -0.01 -13.12 5.72
C ARG A 163 0.62 -13.44 7.08
N ASN A 164 1.87 -13.90 7.09
CA ASN A 164 2.57 -14.40 8.28
C ASN A 164 3.96 -13.75 8.39
N VAL A 165 4.00 -12.42 8.44
CA VAL A 165 5.27 -11.70 8.59
C VAL A 165 5.82 -11.91 10.00
N THR A 166 7.02 -12.48 10.09
CA THR A 166 7.74 -12.67 11.35
C THR A 166 8.74 -11.55 11.62
N SER A 167 9.19 -11.42 12.86
CA SER A 167 10.25 -10.47 13.24
C SER A 167 11.55 -10.71 12.47
N ASP A 168 11.90 -11.97 12.18
CA ASP A 168 13.09 -12.31 11.42
C ASP A 168 13.00 -11.83 9.97
N MET A 169 11.82 -11.97 9.35
CA MET A 169 11.57 -11.41 8.00
C MET A 169 11.71 -9.89 7.99
N MET A 170 11.28 -9.22 9.06
CA MET A 170 11.41 -7.76 9.24
C MET A 170 12.85 -7.30 9.49
N ALA A 171 13.71 -8.18 10.01
CA ALA A 171 15.12 -7.90 10.23
C ALA A 171 15.93 -7.92 8.93
N VAL A 172 15.48 -8.66 7.91
CA VAL A 172 16.13 -8.69 6.60
C VAL A 172 16.17 -7.29 5.98
N ARG A 173 17.34 -6.94 5.44
CA ARG A 173 17.56 -5.70 4.68
C ARG A 173 17.83 -6.04 3.22
N TYR A 174 17.25 -5.22 2.37
CA TYR A 174 17.11 -5.47 0.96
C TYR A 174 17.70 -4.28 0.18
N PRO A 175 18.57 -4.48 -0.82
CA PRO A 175 19.17 -3.37 -1.57
C PRO A 175 18.11 -2.53 -2.30
N PRO A 176 18.40 -1.26 -2.63
CA PRO A 176 17.49 -0.42 -3.39
C PRO A 176 17.54 -0.83 -4.87
N TYR A 177 16.56 -0.44 -5.66
CA TYR A 177 16.51 -0.70 -7.10
C TYR A 177 16.00 0.51 -7.88
#